data_AF-V5GYB2-F1
#
_entry.id   AF-V5GYB2-F1
#
_cell.length_a   1.000
_cell.length_b   1.000
_cell.length_c   1.000
_cell.angle_alpha   90.00
_cell.angle_beta   90.00
_cell.angle_gamma   90.00
#
_symmetry.space_group_name_H-M   'P 1'
#
loop_
_entity.id
_entity.type
_entity.pdbx_description
1 polymer ?
#
loop_
_entity_poly.entity_id
_entity_poly.type
_entity_poly.pdbx_seq_one_letter_code
_entity_poly.pdbx_strand_id
1 'polypeptide(L)'
;MLRSDKRKPKMDRQRMLDFDDMLEELGELGKFQIYTYILVCLPVLFAAANSLSYVFTAGVPDYRCFIPECEDPLDTSYDTPWLKWAIPAEKNSDQVIGVKADTCDRFSLNQSAINTTCSPEMF
;
A
#
# COMPACT_ATOMS: atom_id res chain seq x y z
N MET A 1 36.33 -21.16 -26.00
CA MET A 1 35.91 -19.73 -26.04
C MET A 1 34.66 -19.63 -26.91
N LEU A 2 33.49 -19.57 -26.28
CA LEU A 2 32.19 -19.43 -26.94
C LEU A 2 32.01 -17.96 -27.39
N ARG A 3 31.77 -17.73 -28.68
CA ARG A 3 31.41 -16.41 -29.22
C ARG A 3 29.89 -16.37 -29.34
N SER A 4 29.24 -15.74 -28.36
CA SER A 4 27.80 -15.52 -28.34
C SER A 4 27.37 -14.64 -29.51
N ASP A 5 26.73 -15.25 -30.50
CA ASP A 5 26.03 -14.58 -31.58
C ASP A 5 24.71 -14.01 -31.04
N LYS A 6 24.69 -12.71 -30.68
CA LYS A 6 23.44 -12.00 -30.41
C LYS A 6 22.74 -11.75 -31.74
N ARG A 7 21.88 -12.68 -32.17
CA ARG A 7 20.82 -12.40 -33.14
C ARG A 7 19.93 -11.30 -32.56
N LYS A 8 20.10 -10.06 -33.04
CA LYS A 8 19.11 -8.99 -32.83
C LYS A 8 17.81 -9.48 -33.47
N PRO A 9 16.67 -9.45 -32.76
CA PRO A 9 15.39 -9.76 -33.38
C PRO A 9 15.18 -8.79 -34.54
N LYS A 10 15.06 -9.33 -35.75
CA LYS A 10 14.77 -8.56 -36.96
C LYS A 10 13.31 -8.14 -36.82
N MET A 11 13.07 -6.86 -36.57
CA MET A 11 11.71 -6.33 -36.57
C MET A 11 11.18 -6.47 -38.00
N ASP A 12 10.26 -7.41 -38.20
CA ASP A 12 9.73 -7.76 -39.50
C ASP A 12 9.02 -6.55 -40.11
N ARG A 13 9.51 -6.10 -41.27
CA ARG A 13 8.93 -4.99 -42.05
C ARG A 13 7.43 -5.16 -42.30
N GLN A 14 6.94 -6.40 -42.32
CA GLN A 14 5.53 -6.74 -42.49
C GLN A 14 4.64 -6.24 -41.36
N ARG A 15 5.13 -6.21 -40.10
CA ARG A 15 4.34 -5.69 -38.97
C ARG A 15 4.27 -4.17 -38.95
N MET A 16 5.26 -3.47 -39.52
CA MET A 16 5.26 -2.01 -39.55
C MET A 16 4.31 -1.46 -40.63
N LEU A 17 4.20 -2.15 -41.77
CA LEU A 17 3.30 -1.77 -42.87
C LEU A 17 1.82 -2.00 -42.53
N ASP A 18 1.50 -3.05 -41.77
CA ASP A 18 0.10 -3.39 -41.45
C ASP A 18 -0.56 -2.36 -40.51
N PHE A 19 0.19 -1.75 -39.58
CA PHE A 19 -0.34 -0.69 -38.73
C PHE A 19 -0.43 0.66 -39.44
N ASP A 20 0.59 1.02 -40.23
CA ASP A 20 0.61 2.29 -40.97
C ASP A 20 -0.45 2.30 -42.09
N ASP A 21 -0.66 1.19 -42.81
CA ASP A 21 -1.71 1.07 -43.84
C ASP A 21 -3.12 1.14 -43.21
N MET A 22 -3.33 0.50 -42.06
CA MET A 22 -4.61 0.62 -41.32
C MET A 22 -4.85 2.05 -40.81
N LEU A 23 -3.81 2.79 -40.46
CA LEU A 23 -3.90 4.20 -40.05
C LEU A 23 -4.22 5.10 -41.26
N GLU A 24 -3.71 4.77 -42.45
CA GLU A 24 -4.00 5.50 -43.69
C GLU A 24 -5.47 5.33 -44.12
N GLU A 25 -6.05 4.14 -43.89
CA GLU A 25 -7.45 3.82 -44.21
C GLU A 25 -8.47 4.42 -43.23
N LEU A 26 -8.03 4.83 -42.03
CA LEU A 26 -8.84 5.51 -41.01
C LEU A 26 -8.93 7.04 -41.21
N GLY A 27 -8.10 7.60 -42.09
CA GLY A 27 -7.99 9.05 -42.35
C GLY A 27 -7.20 9.81 -41.29
N GLU A 28 -6.66 10.99 -41.65
CA GLU A 28 -5.97 11.88 -40.69
C GLU A 28 -6.85 12.15 -39.47
N LEU A 29 -6.29 11.96 -38.26
CA LEU A 29 -6.97 12.20 -36.98
C LEU A 29 -7.58 13.61 -36.95
N GLY A 30 -8.88 13.70 -37.18
CA GLY A 30 -9.61 14.95 -37.18
C GLY A 30 -9.78 15.50 -35.77
N LYS A 31 -9.88 16.83 -35.63
CA LYS A 31 -10.10 17.50 -34.33
C LYS A 31 -11.27 16.88 -33.54
N PHE A 32 -12.38 16.58 -34.22
CA PHE A 32 -13.56 15.96 -33.63
C PHE A 32 -13.33 14.52 -33.14
N GLN A 33 -12.51 13.74 -33.84
CA GLN A 33 -12.13 12.38 -33.41
C GLN A 33 -11.30 12.44 -32.13
N ILE A 34 -10.34 13.38 -32.04
CA ILE A 34 -9.54 13.60 -30.82
C ILE A 34 -10.43 14.00 -29.64
N TYR A 35 -11.34 14.96 -29.82
CA TYR A 35 -12.28 15.36 -28.76
C TYR A 35 -13.14 14.18 -28.27
N THR A 36 -13.69 13.41 -29.21
CA THR A 36 -14.53 12.25 -28.88
C THR A 36 -13.71 11.17 -28.15
N TYR A 37 -12.49 10.91 -28.60
CA TYR A 37 -11.58 9.96 -27.97
C TYR A 37 -11.24 10.38 -26.54
N ILE A 38 -10.91 11.65 -26.29
CA ILE A 38 -10.65 12.16 -24.94
C ILE A 38 -11.88 12.03 -24.05
N LEU A 39 -13.08 12.37 -24.56
CA LEU A 39 -14.33 12.27 -23.82
C LEU A 39 -14.67 10.82 -23.45
N VAL A 40 -14.38 9.85 -24.31
CA VAL A 40 -14.56 8.41 -24.04
C VAL A 40 -13.47 7.87 -23.10
N CYS A 41 -12.23 8.34 -23.21
CA CYS A 41 -11.13 7.94 -22.34
C CYS A 41 -11.29 8.45 -20.90
N LEU A 42 -11.90 9.63 -20.72
CA LEU A 42 -12.10 10.25 -19.41
C LEU A 42 -12.79 9.32 -18.39
N PRO A 43 -13.97 8.72 -18.65
CA PRO A 43 -14.60 7.78 -17.70
C PRO A 43 -13.77 6.51 -17.48
N VAL A 44 -13.05 6.02 -18.49
CA VAL A 44 -12.16 4.85 -18.37
C VAL A 44 -11.00 5.14 -17.40
N LEU A 45 -10.42 6.34 -17.48
CA LEU A 45 -9.37 6.78 -16.57
C LEU A 45 -9.88 6.87 -15.13
N PHE A 46 -11.08 7.41 -14.92
CA PHE A 46 -11.67 7.46 -13.57
C PHE A 46 -11.98 6.06 -13.02
N ALA A 47 -12.47 5.14 -13.85
CA ALA A 47 -12.69 3.76 -13.44
C ALA A 47 -11.39 3.05 -13.04
N ALA A 48 -10.33 3.23 -13.84
CA ALA A 48 -9.01 2.68 -13.55
C ALA A 48 -8.40 3.29 -12.28
N ALA A 49 -8.49 4.62 -12.11
CA ALA A 49 -8.02 5.32 -10.91
C ALA A 49 -8.75 4.85 -9.65
N ASN A 50 -10.08 4.68 -9.74
CA ASN A 50 -10.87 4.13 -8.64
C ASN A 50 -10.43 2.71 -8.29
N SER A 51 -10.21 1.85 -9.28
CA SER A 51 -9.71 0.50 -9.05
C SER A 51 -8.31 0.48 -8.41
N LEU A 52 -7.45 1.45 -8.75
CA LEU A 52 -6.09 1.54 -8.21
C LEU A 52 -6.06 2.18 -6.80
N SER A 53 -7.07 2.98 -6.45
CA SER A 53 -7.16 3.66 -5.15
C SER A 53 -7.09 2.70 -3.95
N TYR A 54 -7.55 1.45 -4.12
CA TYR A 54 -7.50 0.44 -3.08
C TYR A 54 -6.05 0.15 -2.62
N VAL A 55 -5.08 0.12 -3.55
CA VAL A 55 -3.66 -0.12 -3.18
C VAL A 55 -3.13 0.94 -2.23
N PHE A 56 -3.67 2.16 -2.29
CA PHE A 56 -3.26 3.27 -1.43
C PHE A 56 -4.10 3.37 -0.14
N THR A 57 -5.33 2.88 -0.14
CA THR A 57 -6.29 3.03 0.98
C THR A 57 -6.44 1.78 1.83
N ALA A 58 -6.12 0.60 1.29
CA ALA A 58 -6.20 -0.68 2.00
C ALA A 58 -5.02 -0.93 2.95
N GLY A 59 -3.98 -0.09 2.89
CA GLY A 59 -2.87 -0.15 3.84
C GLY A 59 -3.37 0.22 5.22
N VAL A 60 -3.20 -0.70 6.17
CA VAL A 60 -3.40 -0.40 7.59
C VAL A 60 -2.11 0.24 8.09
N PRO A 61 -2.13 1.50 8.57
CA PRO A 61 -0.93 2.12 9.14
C PRO A 61 -0.55 1.40 10.44
N ASP A 62 0.70 1.50 10.86
CA ASP A 62 1.09 1.01 12.18
C ASP A 62 0.34 1.81 13.24
N TYR A 63 -0.56 1.14 13.95
CA TYR A 63 -1.35 1.71 15.02
C TYR A 63 -1.29 0.82 16.25
N ARG A 64 -1.49 1.44 17.40
CA ARG A 64 -1.65 0.74 18.67
C ARG A 64 -2.73 1.41 19.49
N CYS A 65 -3.27 0.67 20.43
CA CYS A 65 -4.36 1.16 21.26
C CYS A 65 -3.81 2.02 22.41
N PHE A 66 -4.61 3.01 22.78
CA PHE A 66 -4.28 3.94 23.86
C PHE A 66 -4.37 3.24 25.21
N ILE A 67 -3.36 3.43 26.06
CA ILE A 67 -3.26 2.84 27.40
C ILE A 67 -3.48 3.96 28.43
N PRO A 68 -4.69 4.07 29.01
CA PRO A 68 -5.05 5.21 29.85
C PRO A 68 -4.23 5.32 31.14
N GLU A 69 -3.62 4.22 31.59
CA GLU A 69 -2.80 4.17 32.79
C GLU A 69 -1.38 4.71 32.59
N CYS A 70 -0.96 4.83 31.32
CA CYS A 70 0.43 5.09 30.96
C CYS A 70 0.66 6.22 29.98
N GLU A 71 -0.41 6.75 29.40
CA GLU A 71 -0.34 7.73 28.34
C GLU A 71 -1.16 8.97 28.68
N ASP A 72 -0.64 10.12 28.25
CA ASP A 72 -1.39 11.37 28.27
C ASP A 72 -2.11 11.53 26.91
N PRO A 73 -3.43 11.81 26.88
CA PRO A 73 -4.16 12.06 25.64
C PRO A 73 -3.59 13.20 24.77
N LEU A 74 -2.81 14.11 25.36
CA LEU A 74 -2.23 15.29 24.68
C LEU A 74 -0.80 15.04 24.18
N ASP A 75 -0.11 14.03 24.68
CA ASP A 75 1.28 13.69 24.32
C ASP A 75 1.48 12.17 24.31
N THR A 76 1.17 11.56 23.17
CA THR A 76 1.29 10.11 22.95
C THR A 76 2.49 9.80 22.05
N SER A 77 3.47 9.07 22.58
CA SER A 77 4.62 8.57 21.80
C SER A 77 4.38 7.14 21.37
N TYR A 78 4.48 6.81 20.09
CA TYR A 78 4.23 5.44 19.59
C TYR A 78 5.14 4.40 20.25
N ASP A 79 6.44 4.67 20.34
CA ASP A 79 7.42 3.79 20.95
C ASP A 79 7.69 4.23 22.40
N THR A 80 7.43 3.33 23.35
CA THR A 80 7.64 3.57 24.77
C THR A 80 8.23 2.34 25.47
N PRO A 81 9.09 2.53 26.50
CA PRO A 81 9.75 1.41 27.17
C PRO A 81 8.82 0.41 27.85
N TRP A 82 7.61 0.85 28.25
CA TRP A 82 6.63 0.02 28.96
C TRP A 82 5.70 -0.76 28.03
N LEU A 83 5.71 -0.45 26.72
CA LEU A 83 4.81 -1.04 25.73
C LEU A 83 4.88 -2.57 25.69
N LYS A 84 6.07 -3.13 25.83
CA LYS A 84 6.37 -4.58 25.85
C LYS A 84 5.68 -5.36 26.97
N TRP A 85 5.25 -4.68 28.04
CA TRP A 85 4.54 -5.30 29.17
C TRP A 85 3.05 -5.00 29.12
N ALA A 86 2.64 -3.94 28.43
CA ALA A 86 1.24 -3.55 28.31
C ALA A 86 0.51 -4.25 27.15
N ILE A 87 1.20 -4.49 26.04
CA ILE A 87 0.62 -5.11 24.83
C ILE A 87 1.36 -6.41 24.50
N PRO A 88 0.64 -7.53 24.27
CA PRO A 88 1.24 -8.77 23.79
C PRO A 88 1.89 -8.56 22.41
N ALA A 89 3.21 -8.75 22.32
CA ALA A 89 3.90 -8.76 21.04
C ALA A 89 3.66 -10.13 20.35
N GLU A 90 2.66 -10.21 19.46
CA GLU A 90 2.45 -11.41 18.66
C GLU A 90 3.61 -11.55 17.65
N LYS A 91 4.57 -12.44 17.94
CA LYS A 91 5.60 -12.84 16.98
C LYS A 91 5.01 -13.83 15.99
N ASN A 92 4.33 -13.36 14.96
CA ASN A 92 4.04 -14.21 13.82
C ASN A 92 5.13 -14.00 12.75
N SER A 93 6.05 -14.96 12.67
CA SER A 93 7.24 -14.93 11.80
C SER A 93 6.94 -14.88 10.29
N ASP A 94 5.66 -14.93 9.90
CA ASP A 94 5.22 -14.93 8.50
C ASP A 94 4.49 -13.63 8.08
N GLN A 95 4.44 -12.60 8.95
CA GLN A 95 3.84 -11.31 8.58
C GLN A 95 4.86 -10.37 7.92
N VAL A 96 4.68 -10.14 6.62
CA VAL A 96 5.47 -9.22 5.79
C VAL A 96 5.05 -7.75 5.98
N ILE A 97 3.97 -7.44 6.71
CA ILE A 97 3.50 -6.08 7.00
C ILE A 97 2.83 -6.04 8.39
N GLY A 98 3.31 -5.19 9.29
CA GLY A 98 2.62 -4.70 10.51
C GLY A 98 2.52 -5.68 11.67
N VAL A 99 2.82 -5.23 12.89
CA VAL A 99 2.40 -5.95 14.12
C VAL A 99 0.88 -5.80 14.20
N LYS A 100 0.12 -6.85 13.92
CA LYS A 100 -1.34 -6.81 13.97
C LYS A 100 -1.84 -6.68 15.42
N ALA A 101 -1.82 -5.46 15.97
CA ALA A 101 -2.53 -5.06 17.17
C ALA A 101 -4.01 -4.75 16.88
N ASP A 102 -4.64 -5.47 15.93
CA ASP A 102 -6.01 -5.17 15.45
C ASP A 102 -7.07 -5.32 16.54
N THR A 103 -6.79 -6.09 17.58
CA THR A 103 -7.77 -6.47 18.62
C THR A 103 -7.67 -5.64 19.89
N CYS A 104 -6.75 -4.67 19.99
CA CYS A 104 -6.49 -3.92 21.22
C CYS A 104 -6.30 -4.79 22.48
N ASP A 105 -5.80 -6.02 22.29
CA ASP A 105 -5.54 -6.93 23.39
C ASP A 105 -4.41 -6.36 24.24
N ARG A 106 -4.63 -6.32 25.56
CA ARG A 106 -3.68 -5.79 26.54
C ARG A 106 -3.61 -6.68 27.77
N PHE A 107 -2.47 -6.63 28.45
CA PHE A 107 -2.32 -7.29 29.74
C PHE A 107 -3.21 -6.63 30.81
N SER A 108 -3.74 -7.45 31.71
CA SER A 108 -4.61 -6.99 32.80
C SER A 108 -3.80 -6.30 33.88
N LEU A 109 -4.33 -5.23 34.46
CA LEU A 109 -3.62 -4.54 35.52
C LEU A 109 -3.62 -5.31 36.84
N ASN A 110 -2.49 -5.27 37.53
CA ASN A 110 -2.42 -5.63 38.93
C ASN A 110 -2.92 -4.46 39.79
N GLN A 111 -4.19 -4.51 40.20
CA GLN A 111 -4.87 -3.45 40.96
C GLN A 111 -4.14 -3.02 42.25
N SER A 112 -3.34 -3.91 42.83
CA SER A 112 -2.57 -3.63 44.05
C SER A 112 -1.26 -2.87 43.82
N ALA A 113 -0.83 -2.74 42.56
CA ALA A 113 0.44 -2.15 42.16
C ALA A 113 0.28 -0.87 41.33
N ILE A 114 -0.87 -0.17 41.43
CA ILE A 114 -1.12 1.11 40.75
C ILE A 114 -0.22 2.19 41.38
N ASN A 115 1.07 2.12 41.06
CA ASN A 115 2.01 3.20 41.18
C ASN A 115 1.86 4.03 39.90
N THR A 116 1.95 5.36 39.96
CA THR A 116 1.81 6.27 38.80
C THR A 116 2.93 6.14 37.75
N THR A 117 3.67 5.03 37.77
CA THR A 117 4.86 4.76 36.97
C THR A 117 4.65 3.48 36.18
N CYS A 118 4.63 3.58 34.86
CA CYS A 118 4.46 2.46 33.94
C CYS A 118 5.61 1.46 34.03
N SER A 119 5.40 0.47 34.89
CA SER A 119 6.39 -0.52 35.30
C SER A 119 5.87 -1.93 35.02
N PRO A 120 6.76 -2.93 34.90
CA PRO A 120 6.33 -4.30 34.63
C PRO A 120 5.37 -4.85 35.68
N GLU A 121 5.52 -4.47 36.95
CA GLU A 121 4.73 -4.97 38.08
C GLU A 121 3.23 -4.59 38.00
N MET A 122 2.88 -3.66 37.12
CA MET A 122 1.51 -3.19 36.92
C MET A 122 0.69 -4.05 35.95
N PHE A 123 1.33 -4.82 35.07
CA PHE A 123 0.69 -5.58 33.99
C PHE A 123 0.93 -7.09 34.16
#